data_AF-A0A954TCB7-F1
#
_entry.id   AF-A0A954TCB7-F1
#
_cell.length_a   1.000
_cell.length_b   1.000
_cell.length_c   1.000
_cell.angle_alpha   90.00
_cell.angle_beta   90.00
_cell.angle_gamma   90.00
#
_symmetry.space_group_name_H-M   'P 1'
#
loop_
_entity.id
_entity.type
_entity.pdbx_description
1 polymer ?
#
loop_
_entity_poly.entity_id
_entity_poly.type
_entity_poly.pdbx_seq_one_letter_code
_entity_poly.pdbx_strand_id
1 'polypeptide(L)'
;MASPVTLRASSYEESLNQWRQWRRSNLHWLASFWSVFLSCLALAVVAGLVYFYPHPLLITGVGLVLLLIVVDAITPDVHSARVASPEALERLEADMAAGAEALQEPVFEFSGVADIAETTNILAGTASLTYRTSGQVSSSIPEAKPAKPVRVRRSFPETLLWRPELITNEQGRLEIDVQLADSITTWQLSASAVSATGRLGATQQPVQVFQPFFVDLNLPVALTRNDVVTVPIVVYNYLDAPQTVELTINRDEWYVPLGDQQENVLQVELQPREVRSLEYPLKAVRVGRHMLEVTARAGEAADALRKEVTVDSDGIKVEQVASGSLDDPATLEVLVPADAIEGSVSAVLKLYPSRFSELLEGMEGIFRRPSGCFEQTSSTTYPNVLALDYLKRTGQQLPEIEANARQYIHLGWQKLISFEVAGGGFDWFGNPPANVTLTAYGLMEFQDMARVYDVDPEVLARTREWLLSRRRPDGHWPADRGMLNDGLAGAVQRGDNLDLVSTAYVAWAVFGDQKQRNNDPRAEVTIDYLLAHPAG
;
A
#
# COMPACT_ATOMS: atom_id res chain seq x y z
N MET A 1 7.55 3.21 35.51
CA MET A 1 8.25 2.00 35.02
C MET A 1 7.46 1.53 33.81
N ALA A 2 8.04 1.59 32.61
CA ALA A 2 7.40 1.12 31.38
C ALA A 2 7.45 -0.42 31.35
N SER A 3 6.35 -1.06 30.95
CA SER A 3 6.27 -2.52 30.80
C SER A 3 6.64 -2.90 29.37
N PRO A 4 7.58 -3.83 29.14
CA PRO A 4 7.92 -4.29 27.80
C PRO A 4 6.76 -5.07 27.18
N VAL A 5 6.51 -4.84 25.89
CA VAL A 5 5.58 -5.64 25.08
C VAL A 5 6.40 -6.61 24.22
N THR A 6 6.12 -7.91 24.31
CA THR A 6 6.84 -8.96 23.59
C THR A 6 6.08 -9.39 22.35
N LEU A 7 6.65 -9.20 21.16
CA LEU A 7 6.17 -9.79 19.92
C LEU A 7 6.97 -11.06 19.63
N ARG A 8 6.29 -12.20 19.43
CA ARG A 8 6.93 -13.47 19.02
C ARG A 8 6.64 -13.74 17.55
N ALA A 9 7.68 -14.00 16.77
CA ALA A 9 7.58 -14.51 15.41
C ALA A 9 8.45 -15.78 15.30
N SER A 10 7.89 -16.87 14.77
CA SER A 10 8.61 -18.10 14.47
C SER A 10 9.00 -18.14 13.00
N SER A 11 10.18 -18.69 12.70
CA SER A 11 10.73 -18.72 11.34
C SER A 11 9.89 -19.59 10.40
N TYR A 12 9.73 -19.11 9.18
CA TYR A 12 9.01 -19.68 8.04
C TYR A 12 9.59 -21.03 7.53
N GLU A 13 10.60 -21.59 8.21
CA GLU A 13 11.33 -22.79 7.77
C GLU A 13 10.57 -24.10 8.05
N GLU A 14 9.75 -24.14 9.10
CA GLU A 14 8.95 -25.33 9.44
C GLU A 14 7.83 -25.56 8.41
N SER A 15 7.17 -24.49 7.95
CA SER A 15 6.13 -24.55 6.92
C SER A 15 6.71 -24.78 5.51
N LEU A 16 7.89 -24.25 5.20
CA LEU A 16 8.60 -24.49 3.94
C LEU A 16 9.05 -25.94 3.78
N ASN A 17 9.48 -26.60 4.86
CA ASN A 17 9.87 -28.00 4.81
C ASN A 17 8.64 -28.90 4.60
N GLN A 18 7.51 -28.61 5.25
CA GLN A 18 6.24 -29.29 4.99
C GLN A 18 5.77 -29.10 3.54
N TRP A 19 5.85 -27.87 3.00
CA TRP A 19 5.48 -27.57 1.62
C TRP A 19 6.41 -28.22 0.59
N ARG A 20 7.73 -28.27 0.84
CA ARG A 20 8.69 -28.96 -0.03
C ARG A 20 8.49 -30.47 -0.03
N GLN A 21 8.10 -31.05 1.12
CA GLN A 21 7.76 -32.47 1.22
C GLN A 21 6.47 -32.78 0.46
N TRP A 22 5.44 -31.92 0.58
CA TRP A 22 4.19 -31.99 -0.19
C TRP A 22 4.38 -31.82 -1.70
N ARG A 23 5.26 -30.89 -2.12
CA ARG A 23 5.58 -30.68 -3.53
C ARG A 23 6.32 -31.87 -4.13
N ARG A 24 7.24 -32.50 -3.39
CA ARG A 24 7.93 -33.72 -3.85
C ARG A 24 6.95 -34.89 -4.01
N SER A 25 6.04 -35.10 -3.06
CA SER A 25 5.03 -36.17 -3.18
C SER A 25 4.07 -35.96 -4.35
N ASN A 26 3.62 -34.73 -4.62
CA ASN A 26 2.72 -34.45 -5.75
C ASN A 26 3.40 -34.53 -7.12
N LEU A 27 4.70 -34.20 -7.24
CA LEU A 27 5.44 -34.42 -8.49
C LEU A 27 5.59 -35.91 -8.81
N HIS A 28 5.73 -36.78 -7.80
CA HIS A 28 5.77 -38.22 -8.02
C HIS A 28 4.44 -38.77 -8.55
N TRP A 29 3.30 -38.22 -8.11
CA TRP A 29 1.98 -38.63 -8.61
C TRP A 29 1.78 -38.24 -10.09
N LEU A 30 2.17 -37.02 -10.48
CA LEU A 30 2.12 -36.57 -11.87
C LEU A 30 3.07 -37.35 -12.79
N ALA A 31 4.28 -37.65 -12.33
CA ALA A 31 5.23 -38.46 -13.08
C ALA A 31 4.72 -39.90 -13.29
N SER A 32 4.11 -40.49 -12.25
CA SER A 32 3.52 -41.83 -12.31
C SER A 32 2.32 -41.85 -13.26
N PHE A 33 1.44 -40.84 -13.20
CA PHE A 33 0.30 -40.71 -14.11
C PHE A 33 0.73 -40.62 -15.59
N TRP A 34 1.72 -39.79 -15.91
CA TRP A 34 2.24 -39.65 -17.27
C TRP A 34 2.94 -40.92 -17.77
N SER A 35 3.64 -41.65 -16.90
CA SER A 35 4.27 -42.92 -17.26
C SER A 35 3.25 -44.00 -17.62
N VAL A 36 2.14 -44.09 -16.87
CA VAL A 36 1.04 -45.02 -17.15
C VAL A 36 0.31 -44.62 -18.44
N PHE A 37 0.04 -43.33 -18.63
CA PHE A 37 -0.63 -42.83 -19.84
C PHE A 37 0.18 -43.13 -21.11
N LEU A 38 1.49 -42.86 -21.11
CA LEU A 38 2.37 -43.14 -22.23
C LEU A 38 2.52 -44.66 -22.49
N SER A 39 2.56 -45.47 -21.44
CA SER A 39 2.60 -46.93 -21.56
C SER A 39 1.32 -47.51 -22.18
N CYS A 40 0.16 -46.99 -21.78
CA CYS A 40 -1.13 -47.35 -22.39
C CYS A 40 -1.22 -46.93 -23.86
N LEU A 41 -0.71 -45.74 -24.21
CA LEU A 41 -0.67 -45.27 -25.59
C LEU A 41 0.23 -46.16 -26.46
N ALA A 42 1.41 -46.54 -25.96
CA ALA A 42 2.32 -47.46 -26.65
C ALA A 42 1.67 -48.84 -26.88
N LEU A 43 0.98 -49.38 -25.87
CA LEU A 43 0.22 -50.63 -25.97
C LEU A 43 -0.88 -50.56 -27.05
N ALA A 44 -1.61 -49.44 -27.13
CA ALA A 44 -2.66 -49.25 -28.13
C ALA A 44 -2.11 -49.19 -29.56
N VAL A 45 -1.00 -48.47 -29.77
CA VAL A 45 -0.33 -48.40 -31.08
C VAL A 45 0.18 -49.77 -31.51
N VAL A 46 0.76 -50.51 -30.57
CA VAL A 46 1.27 -51.86 -30.79
C VAL A 46 0.15 -52.85 -31.11
N ALA A 47 -0.96 -52.81 -30.36
CA ALA A 47 -2.13 -53.65 -30.64
C ALA A 47 -2.73 -53.35 -32.02
N GLY A 48 -2.76 -52.07 -32.42
CA GLY A 48 -3.15 -51.65 -33.77
C GLY A 48 -2.24 -52.25 -34.85
N LEU A 49 -0.92 -52.17 -34.67
CA LEU A 49 0.05 -52.71 -35.64
C LEU A 49 -0.05 -54.24 -35.79
N VAL A 50 -0.25 -54.97 -34.68
CA VAL A 50 -0.45 -56.43 -34.70
C VAL A 50 -1.77 -56.81 -35.38
N TYR A 51 -2.83 -56.03 -35.19
CA TYR A 51 -4.12 -56.26 -35.82
C TYR A 51 -4.08 -56.08 -37.35
N PHE A 52 -3.36 -55.07 -37.84
CA PHE A 52 -3.27 -54.80 -39.28
C PHE A 52 -2.20 -55.62 -40.02
N TYR A 53 -1.19 -56.16 -39.33
CA TYR A 53 -0.11 -56.95 -39.95
C TYR A 53 0.28 -58.19 -39.11
N PRO A 54 -0.47 -59.31 -39.22
CA PRO A 54 -0.22 -60.51 -38.42
C PRO A 54 0.93 -61.34 -39.01
N HIS A 55 2.18 -60.97 -38.72
CA HIS A 55 3.36 -61.81 -38.97
C HIS A 55 3.88 -62.42 -37.66
N PRO A 56 4.15 -63.74 -37.61
CA PRO A 56 4.47 -64.45 -36.36
C PRO A 56 5.75 -63.98 -35.67
N LEU A 57 6.75 -63.50 -36.43
CA LEU A 57 7.98 -62.91 -35.87
C LEU A 57 7.77 -61.53 -35.23
N LEU A 58 6.78 -60.78 -35.73
CA LEU A 58 6.44 -59.45 -35.26
C LEU A 58 5.73 -59.53 -33.90
N ILE A 59 4.87 -60.53 -33.71
CA ILE A 59 4.17 -60.80 -32.45
C ILE A 59 5.16 -61.16 -31.33
N THR A 60 6.17 -61.99 -31.60
CA THR A 60 7.17 -62.37 -30.61
C THR A 60 8.11 -61.22 -30.23
N GLY A 61 8.54 -60.41 -31.19
CA GLY A 61 9.40 -59.24 -30.92
C GLY A 61 8.67 -58.16 -30.13
N VAL A 62 7.42 -57.90 -30.49
CA VAL A 62 6.54 -56.94 -29.81
C VAL A 62 6.19 -57.39 -28.39
N GLY A 63 5.92 -58.68 -28.17
CA GLY A 63 5.64 -59.21 -26.84
C GLY A 63 6.80 -59.03 -25.85
N LEU A 64 8.05 -59.14 -26.33
CA LEU A 64 9.24 -58.94 -25.50
C LEU A 64 9.42 -57.46 -25.10
N VAL A 65 9.16 -56.54 -26.02
CA VAL A 65 9.24 -55.09 -25.77
C VAL A 65 8.14 -54.66 -24.79
N LEU A 66 6.93 -55.18 -24.93
CA LEU A 66 5.84 -54.93 -23.98
C LEU A 66 6.15 -55.47 -22.58
N LEU A 67 6.76 -56.65 -22.47
CA LEU A 67 7.17 -57.21 -21.18
C LEU A 67 8.20 -56.31 -20.48
N LEU A 68 9.17 -55.77 -21.22
CA LEU A 68 10.19 -54.87 -20.67
C LEU A 68 9.59 -53.53 -20.22
N ILE A 69 8.65 -52.96 -20.97
CA ILE A 69 7.95 -51.72 -20.57
C ILE A 69 7.11 -51.94 -19.31
N VAL A 70 6.42 -53.08 -19.20
CA VAL A 70 5.62 -53.42 -18.01
C VAL A 70 6.51 -53.64 -16.79
N VAL A 71 7.68 -54.27 -16.95
CA VAL A 71 8.64 -54.47 -15.84
C VAL A 71 9.24 -53.13 -15.38
N ASP A 72 9.54 -52.21 -16.29
CA ASP A 72 10.10 -50.89 -15.95
C ASP A 72 9.06 -49.93 -15.34
N ALA A 73 7.78 -50.08 -15.69
CA ALA A 73 6.69 -49.29 -15.13
C ALA A 73 6.27 -49.72 -13.70
N ILE A 74 6.47 -50.99 -13.32
CA ILE A 74 6.00 -51.54 -12.04
C ILE A 74 7.08 -51.52 -10.94
N THR A 75 8.37 -51.49 -11.32
CA THR A 75 9.49 -51.47 -10.35
C THR A 75 9.53 -50.26 -9.40
N PRO A 76 9.06 -49.05 -9.74
CA PRO A 76 9.06 -47.92 -8.79
C PRO A 76 8.02 -48.06 -7.67
N ASP A 77 6.86 -48.68 -7.94
CA ASP A 77 5.72 -48.74 -7.00
C ASP A 77 5.88 -49.79 -5.90
N VAL A 78 6.72 -50.81 -6.09
CA VAL A 78 6.97 -51.84 -5.07
C VAL A 78 7.90 -51.34 -3.95
N HIS A 79 8.64 -50.25 -4.17
CA HIS A 79 9.51 -49.65 -3.14
C HIS A 79 8.80 -48.58 -2.29
N SER A 80 7.77 -47.90 -2.80
CA SER A 80 7.03 -46.86 -2.08
C SER A 80 5.95 -47.40 -1.15
N ALA A 81 5.41 -48.60 -1.40
CA ALA A 81 4.32 -49.20 -0.63
C ALA A 81 4.69 -49.68 0.80
N ARG A 82 5.95 -49.55 1.25
CA ARG A 82 6.38 -49.93 2.61
C ARG A 82 6.29 -48.82 3.67
N VAL A 83 5.91 -47.59 3.34
CA VAL A 83 6.05 -46.44 4.25
C VAL A 83 4.73 -45.80 4.71
N ALA A 84 3.57 -46.17 4.17
CA ALA A 84 2.29 -45.61 4.62
C ALA A 84 1.67 -46.48 5.74
N SER A 85 2.01 -46.22 7.00
CA SER A 85 1.29 -46.79 8.15
C SER A 85 -0.02 -46.02 8.44
N PRO A 86 -1.05 -46.67 9.02
CA PRO A 86 -2.32 -46.03 9.41
C PRO A 86 -2.19 -44.83 10.36
N GLU A 87 -1.07 -44.72 11.08
CA GLU A 87 -0.76 -43.58 11.98
C GLU A 87 -0.62 -42.24 11.24
N ALA A 88 -0.28 -42.25 9.94
CA ALA A 88 -0.21 -41.05 9.13
C ALA A 88 -1.60 -40.49 8.76
N LEU A 89 -2.63 -41.35 8.70
CA LEU A 89 -4.00 -40.92 8.41
C LEU A 89 -4.68 -40.31 9.65
N GLU A 90 -4.46 -40.88 10.84
CA GLU A 90 -4.97 -40.34 12.11
C GLU A 90 -4.40 -38.94 12.41
N ARG A 91 -3.13 -38.69 12.09
CA ARG A 91 -2.52 -37.36 12.22
C ARG A 91 -3.03 -36.36 11.18
N LEU A 92 -3.35 -36.82 9.97
CA LEU A 92 -3.91 -35.97 8.93
C LEU A 92 -5.34 -35.51 9.26
N GLU A 93 -6.15 -36.39 9.84
CA GLU A 93 -7.50 -36.03 10.31
C GLU A 93 -7.46 -35.05 11.50
N ALA A 94 -6.51 -35.22 12.42
CA ALA A 94 -6.30 -34.29 13.53
C ALA A 94 -5.82 -32.90 13.04
N ASP A 95 -4.89 -32.84 12.08
CA ASP A 95 -4.38 -31.59 11.54
C ASP A 95 -5.38 -30.87 10.62
N MET A 96 -6.23 -31.62 9.89
CA MET A 96 -7.34 -31.02 9.13
C MET A 96 -8.45 -30.48 10.05
N ALA A 97 -8.71 -31.11 11.19
CA ALA A 97 -9.65 -30.61 12.18
C ALA A 97 -9.16 -29.30 12.82
N ALA A 98 -7.86 -29.21 13.15
CA ALA A 98 -7.24 -27.99 13.68
C ALA A 98 -7.17 -26.85 12.63
N GLY A 99 -6.96 -27.18 11.35
CA GLY A 99 -6.97 -26.21 10.26
C GLY A 99 -8.37 -25.65 9.93
N ALA A 100 -9.43 -26.41 10.18
CA ALA A 100 -10.81 -25.96 9.98
C ALA A 100 -11.29 -25.00 11.08
N GLU A 101 -10.82 -25.14 12.32
CA GLU A 101 -11.07 -24.18 13.42
C GLU A 101 -10.36 -22.83 13.20
N ALA A 102 -9.23 -22.81 12.46
CA ALA A 102 -8.45 -21.58 12.22
C ALA A 102 -8.98 -20.70 11.07
N LEU A 103 -9.99 -21.16 10.30
CA LEU A 103 -10.55 -20.45 9.14
C LEU A 103 -11.99 -19.96 9.35
N GLN A 104 -12.55 -20.09 10.56
CA GLN A 104 -13.79 -19.42 10.92
C GLN A 104 -13.49 -18.03 11.48
N GLU A 105 -13.78 -16.98 10.70
CA GLU A 105 -13.96 -15.65 11.27
C GLU A 105 -15.06 -15.70 12.36
N PRO A 106 -14.93 -14.96 13.47
CA PRO A 106 -15.95 -14.95 14.50
C PRO A 106 -17.22 -14.27 13.96
N VAL A 107 -18.20 -15.08 13.56
CA VAL A 107 -19.60 -14.68 13.49
C VAL A 107 -20.08 -14.51 14.93
N PHE A 108 -20.35 -13.27 15.34
CA PHE A 108 -21.09 -13.01 16.57
C PHE A 108 -22.56 -13.39 16.34
N GLU A 109 -22.91 -14.63 16.69
CA GLU A 109 -24.30 -15.08 16.77
C GLU A 109 -24.74 -15.05 18.25
N PHE A 110 -25.69 -14.17 18.57
CA PHE A 110 -26.35 -14.15 19.86
C PHE A 110 -27.24 -15.39 19.97
N SER A 111 -26.87 -16.35 20.82
CA SER A 111 -27.82 -17.35 21.32
C SER A 111 -27.87 -17.31 22.85
N GLY A 112 -29.05 -17.00 23.34
CA GLY A 112 -29.37 -16.83 24.76
C GLY A 112 -30.86 -16.67 24.93
N VAL A 113 -31.63 -17.60 24.35
CA VAL A 113 -32.97 -17.90 24.84
C VAL A 113 -32.78 -19.08 25.80
N ALA A 114 -32.79 -18.79 27.10
CA ALA A 114 -33.07 -19.79 28.11
C ALA A 114 -34.46 -19.49 28.66
N ASP A 115 -35.33 -20.48 28.50
CA ASP A 115 -36.67 -20.56 29.07
C ASP A 115 -36.69 -20.13 30.54
N ILE A 116 -37.65 -19.26 30.86
CA ILE A 116 -38.07 -19.03 32.23
C ILE A 116 -39.44 -19.65 32.39
N ALA A 117 -39.46 -20.90 32.84
CA ALA A 117 -40.63 -21.53 33.45
C ALA A 117 -40.26 -22.00 34.87
N GLU A 118 -40.96 -21.40 35.83
CA GLU A 118 -41.44 -22.00 37.08
C GLU A 118 -40.45 -22.37 38.23
N THR A 119 -40.50 -21.49 39.24
CA THR A 119 -40.78 -21.77 40.68
C THR A 119 -39.86 -22.70 41.49
N THR A 120 -39.19 -22.16 42.52
CA THR A 120 -39.69 -22.14 43.92
C THR A 120 -38.70 -21.49 44.92
N ASN A 121 -39.23 -20.57 45.74
CA ASN A 121 -38.95 -20.15 47.13
C ASN A 121 -37.54 -20.40 47.75
N ILE A 122 -36.96 -19.47 48.53
CA ILE A 122 -37.35 -19.13 49.92
C ILE A 122 -36.51 -17.92 50.45
N LEU A 123 -37.16 -17.00 51.19
CA LEU A 123 -36.67 -15.99 52.18
C LEU A 123 -35.68 -14.90 51.68
N ALA A 124 -35.87 -13.57 51.85
CA ALA A 124 -36.37 -12.80 53.01
C ALA A 124 -36.61 -11.29 52.65
N GLY A 125 -37.69 -10.67 53.20
CA GLY A 125 -37.93 -9.22 53.46
C GLY A 125 -37.76 -8.22 52.30
N THR A 126 -38.75 -7.44 51.85
CA THR A 126 -39.67 -6.58 52.62
C THR A 126 -40.80 -6.09 51.68
N ALA A 127 -42.04 -6.06 52.17
CA ALA A 127 -43.27 -5.67 51.46
C ALA A 127 -43.31 -4.17 51.09
N SER A 128 -44.05 -3.72 50.06
CA SER A 128 -45.47 -3.32 50.19
C SER A 128 -46.04 -2.83 48.83
N LEU A 129 -47.13 -3.45 48.36
CA LEU A 129 -48.53 -2.98 48.25
C LEU A 129 -48.95 -2.45 46.87
N THR A 130 -49.65 -3.34 46.14
CA THR A 130 -50.45 -3.04 44.95
C THR A 130 -51.87 -2.63 45.37
N TYR A 131 -52.36 -1.50 44.89
CA TYR A 131 -53.80 -1.25 44.81
C TYR A 131 -54.31 -1.69 43.44
N ARG A 132 -55.20 -2.68 43.41
CA ARG A 132 -56.11 -2.95 42.29
C ARG A 132 -57.36 -2.11 42.51
N THR A 133 -57.62 -1.16 41.64
CA THR A 133 -58.96 -0.61 41.42
C THR A 133 -59.47 -1.13 40.09
N SER A 134 -60.49 -1.99 40.17
CA SER A 134 -61.33 -2.39 39.05
C SER A 134 -62.12 -1.19 38.56
N GLY A 135 -61.89 -0.78 37.32
CA GLY A 135 -62.69 0.24 36.66
C GLY A 135 -62.27 0.36 35.20
N GLN A 136 -63.02 -0.30 34.31
CA GLN A 136 -62.93 -0.07 32.87
C GLN A 136 -63.23 1.41 32.59
N VAL A 137 -62.24 2.13 32.06
CA VAL A 137 -62.47 3.28 31.19
C VAL A 137 -61.69 3.02 29.91
N SER A 138 -62.44 2.76 28.85
CA SER A 138 -61.95 2.69 27.48
C SER A 138 -61.50 4.09 27.06
N SER A 139 -60.20 4.34 27.06
CA SER A 139 -59.58 5.39 26.24
C SER A 139 -58.63 4.72 25.25
N SER A 140 -59.09 4.57 24.01
CA SER A 140 -58.22 4.24 22.89
C SER A 140 -57.23 5.38 22.69
N ILE A 141 -56.04 5.25 23.27
CA ILE A 141 -54.86 6.00 22.83
C ILE A 141 -54.59 5.48 21.41
N PRO A 142 -54.52 6.34 20.38
CA PRO A 142 -54.06 5.90 19.07
C PRO A 142 -52.66 5.34 19.25
N GLU A 143 -52.51 4.04 19.03
CA GLU A 143 -51.22 3.36 19.01
C GLU A 143 -50.38 4.04 17.92
N ALA A 144 -49.39 4.82 18.34
CA ALA A 144 -48.50 5.53 17.43
C ALA A 144 -47.84 4.48 16.52
N LYS A 145 -48.07 4.59 15.20
CA LYS A 145 -47.40 3.74 14.22
C LYS A 145 -45.90 3.75 14.52
N PRO A 146 -45.22 2.58 14.61
CA PRO A 146 -43.78 2.56 14.80
C PRO A 146 -43.13 3.33 13.65
N ALA A 147 -42.35 4.35 14.00
CA ALA A 147 -41.64 5.19 13.04
C ALA A 147 -40.77 4.29 12.15
N LYS A 148 -40.83 4.49 10.83
CA LYS A 148 -40.01 3.72 9.87
C LYS A 148 -38.52 3.81 10.27
N PRO A 149 -37.77 2.69 10.23
CA PRO A 149 -36.34 2.72 10.46
C PRO A 149 -35.67 3.60 9.39
N VAL A 150 -34.82 4.52 9.83
CA VAL A 150 -34.10 5.46 8.95
C VAL A 150 -32.84 4.77 8.46
N ARG A 151 -32.64 4.73 7.14
CA ARG A 151 -31.40 4.21 6.56
C ARG A 151 -30.27 5.20 6.84
N VAL A 152 -29.18 4.72 7.44
CA VAL A 152 -27.97 5.52 7.68
C VAL A 152 -27.06 5.45 6.45
N ARG A 153 -26.79 6.61 5.84
CA ARG A 153 -25.84 6.82 4.75
C ARG A 153 -24.42 6.77 5.30
N ARG A 154 -23.58 5.89 4.74
CA ARG A 154 -22.22 5.61 5.26
C ARG A 154 -21.17 5.44 4.17
N SER A 155 -21.56 5.27 2.91
CA SER A 155 -20.65 5.09 1.79
C SER A 155 -20.52 6.38 0.98
N PHE A 156 -19.37 7.03 1.08
CA PHE A 156 -19.06 8.31 0.41
C PHE A 156 -17.73 8.24 -0.38
N PRO A 157 -17.54 7.30 -1.31
CA PRO A 157 -16.31 7.22 -2.10
C PRO A 157 -16.19 8.41 -3.05
N GLU A 158 -14.97 8.78 -3.44
CA GLU A 158 -14.74 9.76 -4.50
C GLU A 158 -14.90 9.14 -5.90
N THR A 159 -14.52 7.86 -6.05
CA THR A 159 -14.70 7.08 -7.27
C THR A 159 -15.65 5.93 -7.01
N LEU A 160 -16.83 5.96 -7.64
CA LEU A 160 -17.85 4.92 -7.46
C LEU A 160 -17.46 3.58 -8.12
N LEU A 161 -16.88 3.63 -9.32
CA LEU A 161 -16.61 2.44 -10.12
C LEU A 161 -15.38 2.64 -11.01
N TRP A 162 -14.48 1.65 -11.00
CA TRP A 162 -13.38 1.51 -11.97
C TRP A 162 -13.34 0.06 -12.49
N ARG A 163 -13.52 -0.10 -13.81
CA ARG A 163 -13.60 -1.40 -14.49
C ARG A 163 -12.91 -1.33 -15.87
N PRO A 164 -11.59 -1.56 -15.94
CA PRO A 164 -10.83 -1.37 -17.17
C PRO A 164 -10.94 -2.53 -18.19
N GLU A 165 -11.49 -3.68 -17.80
CA GLU A 165 -11.43 -4.93 -18.59
C GLU A 165 -12.82 -5.41 -19.07
N LEU A 166 -13.72 -4.48 -19.35
CA LEU A 166 -15.07 -4.84 -19.82
C LEU A 166 -15.07 -5.11 -21.33
N ILE A 167 -15.58 -6.29 -21.71
CA ILE A 167 -15.71 -6.71 -23.10
C ILE A 167 -17.18 -6.59 -23.51
N THR A 168 -17.42 -5.95 -24.65
CA THR A 168 -18.76 -5.86 -25.23
C THR A 168 -19.19 -7.20 -25.81
N ASN A 169 -20.51 -7.40 -25.91
CA ASN A 169 -21.05 -8.53 -26.64
C ASN A 169 -20.82 -8.40 -28.16
N GLU A 170 -21.26 -9.40 -28.93
CA GLU A 170 -21.10 -9.45 -30.39
C GLU A 170 -21.73 -8.25 -31.12
N GLN A 171 -22.71 -7.59 -30.51
CA GLN A 171 -23.37 -6.39 -31.05
C GLN A 171 -22.68 -5.08 -30.60
N GLY A 172 -21.54 -5.17 -29.90
CA GLY A 172 -20.80 -4.01 -29.38
C GLY A 172 -21.49 -3.33 -28.18
N ARG A 173 -22.39 -4.02 -27.48
CA ARG A 173 -23.11 -3.50 -26.31
C ARG A 173 -22.56 -4.08 -25.01
N LEU A 174 -22.66 -3.29 -23.96
CA LEU A 174 -22.27 -3.66 -22.60
C LEU A 174 -23.33 -3.11 -21.65
N GLU A 175 -23.79 -3.94 -20.73
CA GLU A 175 -24.72 -3.58 -19.68
C GLU A 175 -24.05 -3.90 -18.34
N ILE A 176 -24.13 -2.95 -17.40
CA ILE A 176 -23.51 -3.08 -16.08
C ILE A 176 -24.51 -2.63 -15.02
N ASP A 177 -24.72 -3.49 -14.03
CA ASP A 177 -25.45 -3.12 -12.82
C ASP A 177 -24.50 -2.43 -11.85
N VAL A 178 -24.82 -1.19 -11.49
CA VAL A 178 -24.01 -0.38 -10.58
C VAL A 178 -24.84 0.01 -9.37
N GLN A 179 -24.43 -0.46 -8.19
CA GLN A 179 -24.99 0.01 -6.94
C GLN A 179 -24.45 1.41 -6.63
N LEU A 180 -25.34 2.40 -6.61
CA LEU A 180 -24.98 3.78 -6.27
C LEU A 180 -24.58 3.88 -4.79
N ALA A 181 -23.57 4.70 -4.51
CA ALA A 181 -23.17 5.04 -3.14
C ALA A 181 -24.19 6.00 -2.49
N ASP A 182 -24.00 6.27 -1.20
CA ASP A 182 -24.93 7.09 -0.42
C ASP A 182 -24.71 8.61 -0.62
N SER A 183 -23.75 9.00 -1.45
CA SER A 183 -23.50 10.40 -1.82
C SER A 183 -24.65 10.97 -2.63
N ILE A 184 -25.25 12.05 -2.12
CA ILE A 184 -26.24 12.86 -2.85
C ILE A 184 -25.44 13.85 -3.70
N THR A 185 -25.12 13.43 -4.92
CA THR A 185 -24.25 14.17 -5.84
C THR A 185 -24.57 13.84 -7.30
N THR A 186 -23.92 14.55 -8.22
CA THR A 186 -23.91 14.19 -9.63
C THR A 186 -22.61 13.46 -9.94
N TRP A 187 -22.71 12.15 -10.19
CA TRP A 187 -21.58 11.34 -10.63
C TRP A 187 -21.25 11.62 -12.10
N GLN A 188 -19.98 11.70 -12.43
CA GLN A 188 -19.53 11.81 -13.82
C GLN A 188 -19.11 10.44 -14.33
N LEU A 189 -19.99 9.77 -15.09
CA LEU A 189 -19.63 8.56 -15.81
C LEU A 189 -18.67 8.93 -16.93
N SER A 190 -17.50 8.29 -16.99
CA SER A 190 -16.57 8.37 -18.11
C SER A 190 -16.35 6.96 -18.66
N ALA A 191 -16.54 6.80 -19.98
CA ALA A 191 -16.28 5.54 -20.66
C ALA A 191 -15.32 5.78 -21.82
N SER A 192 -14.35 4.88 -21.97
CA SER A 192 -13.41 4.85 -23.10
C SER A 192 -13.34 3.42 -23.63
N ALA A 193 -13.32 3.27 -24.94
CA ALA A 193 -13.37 1.98 -25.61
C ALA A 193 -12.37 1.92 -26.78
N VAL A 194 -11.83 0.73 -26.99
CA VAL A 194 -10.96 0.40 -28.12
C VAL A 194 -11.59 -0.77 -28.87
N SER A 195 -11.82 -0.63 -30.17
CA SER A 195 -12.28 -1.75 -31.01
C SER A 195 -11.13 -2.70 -31.33
N ALA A 196 -11.44 -3.95 -31.72
CA ALA A 196 -10.45 -4.91 -32.21
C ALA A 196 -9.64 -4.41 -33.42
N THR A 197 -10.17 -3.44 -34.16
CA THR A 197 -9.50 -2.76 -35.29
C THR A 197 -8.70 -1.53 -34.88
N GLY A 198 -8.56 -1.26 -33.59
CA GLY A 198 -7.77 -0.13 -33.05
C GLY A 198 -8.49 1.22 -33.07
N ARG A 199 -9.81 1.26 -33.26
CA ARG A 199 -10.57 2.53 -33.20
C ARG A 199 -10.83 2.90 -31.75
N LEU A 200 -10.66 4.17 -31.44
CA LEU A 200 -10.90 4.73 -30.11
C LEU A 200 -12.25 5.44 -30.06
N GLY A 201 -12.94 5.34 -28.93
CA GLY A 201 -14.15 6.11 -28.63
C GLY A 201 -14.20 6.48 -27.15
N ALA A 202 -14.73 7.64 -26.83
CA ALA A 202 -14.91 8.09 -25.45
C ALA A 202 -16.21 8.89 -25.29
N THR A 203 -16.81 8.82 -24.11
CA THR A 203 -17.99 9.61 -23.76
C THR A 203 -18.02 9.91 -22.27
N GLN A 204 -18.75 10.96 -21.90
CA GLN A 204 -18.98 11.37 -20.54
C GLN A 204 -20.45 11.70 -20.33
N GLN A 205 -21.05 11.19 -19.26
CA GLN A 205 -22.45 11.43 -18.92
C GLN A 205 -22.65 11.66 -17.41
N PRO A 206 -23.43 12.67 -17.01
CA PRO A 206 -23.78 12.88 -15.62
C PRO A 206 -24.87 11.90 -15.16
N VAL A 207 -24.75 11.38 -13.93
CA VAL A 207 -25.76 10.57 -13.26
C VAL A 207 -26.09 11.24 -11.93
N GLN A 208 -27.26 11.88 -11.87
CA GLN A 208 -27.69 12.63 -10.70
C GLN A 208 -28.35 11.73 -9.66
N VAL A 209 -27.85 11.77 -8.42
CA VAL A 209 -28.44 11.14 -7.24
C VAL A 209 -28.99 12.24 -6.35
N PHE A 210 -30.30 12.20 -6.08
CA PHE A 210 -30.99 13.25 -5.36
C PHE A 210 -32.00 12.71 -4.36
N GLN A 211 -32.05 13.34 -3.19
CA GLN A 211 -33.07 13.13 -2.16
C GLN A 211 -33.67 14.49 -1.79
N PRO A 212 -35.01 14.66 -1.74
CA PRO A 212 -35.63 15.96 -1.46
C PRO A 212 -35.42 16.50 -0.04
N PHE A 213 -35.17 15.63 0.94
CA PHE A 213 -34.89 16.00 2.32
C PHE A 213 -33.70 15.18 2.82
N PHE A 214 -32.64 15.83 3.24
CA PHE A 214 -31.44 15.16 3.75
C PHE A 214 -30.63 16.08 4.67
N VAL A 215 -29.75 15.47 5.45
CA VAL A 215 -28.74 16.17 6.26
C VAL A 215 -27.35 16.00 5.63
N ASP A 216 -26.46 16.95 5.84
CA ASP A 216 -25.04 16.81 5.53
C ASP A 216 -24.20 17.30 6.72
N LEU A 217 -22.99 16.78 6.80
CA LEU A 217 -22.06 17.04 7.89
C LEU A 217 -20.71 17.41 7.32
N ASN A 218 -20.24 18.61 7.65
CA ASN A 218 -18.95 19.12 7.18
C ASN A 218 -17.87 18.90 8.25
N LEU A 219 -17.37 17.66 8.31
CA LEU A 219 -16.30 17.28 9.24
C LEU A 219 -14.93 17.57 8.59
N PRO A 220 -13.96 18.12 9.33
CA PRO A 220 -12.57 18.08 8.92
C PRO A 220 -12.11 16.62 8.71
N VAL A 221 -11.17 16.42 7.78
CA VAL A 221 -10.59 15.08 7.50
C VAL A 221 -9.87 14.54 8.74
N ALA A 222 -9.21 15.44 9.48
CA ALA A 222 -8.54 15.14 10.73
C ALA A 222 -8.72 16.26 11.75
N LEU A 223 -8.69 15.88 13.02
CA LEU A 223 -8.63 16.75 14.20
C LEU A 223 -7.40 16.36 15.02
N THR A 224 -6.92 17.24 15.89
CA THR A 224 -5.95 16.89 16.92
C THR A 224 -6.67 16.69 18.26
N ARG A 225 -6.19 15.79 19.11
CA ARG A 225 -6.69 15.69 20.49
C ARG A 225 -6.64 17.06 21.16
N ASN A 226 -7.70 17.38 21.89
CA ASN A 226 -7.97 18.69 22.52
C ASN A 226 -8.39 19.82 21.58
N ASP A 227 -8.48 19.61 20.27
CA ASP A 227 -9.05 20.59 19.37
C ASP A 227 -10.51 20.88 19.73
N VAL A 228 -10.85 22.16 19.66
CA VAL A 228 -12.22 22.66 19.78
C VAL A 228 -12.64 23.15 18.42
N VAL A 229 -13.62 22.47 17.82
CA VAL A 229 -14.12 22.77 16.48
C VAL A 229 -15.63 22.92 16.48
N THR A 230 -16.13 23.77 15.59
CA THR A 230 -17.55 23.90 15.33
C THR A 230 -17.89 23.17 14.04
N VAL A 231 -18.55 22.02 14.15
CA VAL A 231 -18.96 21.20 13.00
C VAL A 231 -20.27 21.75 12.44
N PRO A 232 -20.30 22.18 11.16
CA PRO A 232 -21.55 22.57 10.51
C PRO A 232 -22.38 21.33 10.16
N ILE A 233 -23.62 21.31 10.65
CA ILE A 233 -24.66 20.33 10.28
C ILE A 233 -25.66 21.05 9.39
N VAL A 234 -25.73 20.66 8.12
CA VAL A 234 -26.56 21.33 7.13
C VAL A 234 -27.80 20.48 6.86
N VAL A 235 -28.98 21.07 7.00
CA VAL A 235 -30.26 20.41 6.71
C VAL A 235 -30.84 21.02 5.44
N TYR A 236 -31.19 20.15 4.50
CA TYR A 236 -31.76 20.51 3.21
C TYR A 236 -33.24 20.14 3.18
N ASN A 237 -34.11 21.13 2.96
CA ASN A 237 -35.53 20.91 2.73
C ASN A 237 -35.92 21.37 1.32
N TYR A 238 -35.80 20.49 0.32
CA TYR A 238 -36.28 20.75 -1.04
C TYR A 238 -37.77 20.41 -1.25
N LEU A 239 -38.50 20.06 -0.17
CA LEU A 239 -39.95 19.83 -0.23
C LEU A 239 -40.70 21.17 -0.36
N ASP A 240 -41.95 21.08 -0.81
CA ASP A 240 -42.84 22.24 -0.98
C ASP A 240 -43.54 22.68 0.32
N ALA A 241 -43.30 21.98 1.43
CA ALA A 241 -43.89 22.25 2.74
C ALA A 241 -42.83 22.59 3.79
N PRO A 242 -43.14 23.47 4.76
CA PRO A 242 -42.26 23.71 5.89
C PRO A 242 -42.07 22.43 6.71
N GLN A 243 -40.88 22.26 7.29
CA GLN A 243 -40.50 21.11 8.08
C GLN A 243 -40.00 21.55 9.45
N THR A 244 -40.55 20.97 10.51
CA THR A 244 -39.94 21.01 11.85
C THR A 244 -39.09 19.75 11.99
N VAL A 245 -37.78 19.94 11.99
CA VAL A 245 -36.80 18.85 11.99
C VAL A 245 -36.23 18.66 13.39
N GLU A 246 -36.28 17.43 13.86
CA GLU A 246 -35.54 16.96 15.03
C GLU A 246 -34.22 16.32 14.55
N LEU A 247 -33.10 16.89 14.99
CA LEU A 247 -31.75 16.39 14.73
C LEU A 247 -31.24 15.68 15.97
N THR A 248 -30.94 14.40 15.86
CA THR A 248 -30.27 13.61 16.90
C THR A 248 -28.83 13.34 16.51
N ILE A 249 -27.89 13.79 17.33
CA ILE A 249 -26.45 13.60 17.15
C ILE A 249 -26.01 12.47 18.09
N ASN A 250 -25.45 11.39 17.55
CA ASN A 250 -25.07 10.25 18.36
C ASN A 250 -23.87 10.59 19.25
N ARG A 251 -24.00 10.32 20.56
CA ARG A 251 -22.91 10.50 21.53
C ARG A 251 -21.90 9.38 21.39
N ASP A 252 -20.64 9.76 21.48
CA ASP A 252 -19.51 8.83 21.48
C ASP A 252 -18.44 9.34 22.45
N GLU A 253 -17.57 8.46 22.92
CA GLU A 253 -16.59 8.75 23.96
C GLU A 253 -15.36 9.53 23.45
N TRP A 254 -15.23 9.68 22.12
CA TRP A 254 -14.10 10.38 21.51
C TRP A 254 -14.21 11.89 21.52
N TYR A 255 -15.39 12.45 21.82
CA TYR A 255 -15.60 13.90 21.87
C TYR A 255 -16.49 14.33 23.03
N VAL A 256 -16.38 15.61 23.37
CA VAL A 256 -17.25 16.27 24.35
C VAL A 256 -17.97 17.43 23.65
N PRO A 257 -19.31 17.50 23.66
CA PRO A 257 -20.02 18.68 23.15
C PRO A 257 -19.70 19.91 24.00
N LEU A 258 -19.77 21.09 23.41
CA LEU A 258 -19.59 22.35 24.12
C LEU A 258 -20.85 23.23 24.04
N GLY A 259 -20.96 24.19 24.96
CA GLY A 259 -22.10 25.12 25.03
C GLY A 259 -23.41 24.46 25.52
N ASP A 260 -24.55 25.07 25.16
CA ASP A 260 -25.90 24.61 25.51
C ASP A 260 -26.31 23.30 24.78
N GLN A 261 -25.42 22.79 23.92
CA GLN A 261 -25.56 21.58 23.11
C GLN A 261 -25.20 20.29 23.90
N GLN A 262 -25.33 20.32 25.23
CA GLN A 262 -25.30 19.10 26.05
C GLN A 262 -26.44 18.15 25.68
N GLU A 263 -27.55 18.70 25.17
CA GLU A 263 -28.62 17.89 24.59
C GLU A 263 -28.18 17.33 23.23
N ASN A 264 -28.44 16.04 23.03
CA ASN A 264 -28.11 15.33 21.78
C ASN A 264 -29.12 15.64 20.67
N VAL A 265 -30.16 16.41 21.00
CA VAL A 265 -31.33 16.65 20.19
C VAL A 265 -31.45 18.14 19.94
N LEU A 266 -31.52 18.54 18.68
CA LEU A 266 -31.73 19.92 18.25
C LEU A 266 -33.00 20.00 17.42
N GLN A 267 -33.70 21.12 17.55
CA GLN A 267 -34.87 21.40 16.72
C GLN A 267 -34.59 22.56 15.78
N VAL A 268 -35.02 22.40 14.53
CA VAL A 268 -34.86 23.43 13.50
C VAL A 268 -36.08 23.47 12.59
N GLU A 269 -36.62 24.66 12.38
CA GLU A 269 -37.72 24.88 11.45
C GLU A 269 -37.20 25.37 10.10
N LEU A 270 -37.46 24.64 9.02
CA LEU A 270 -37.11 25.04 7.66
C LEU A 270 -38.38 25.35 6.87
N GLN A 271 -38.35 26.45 6.12
CA GLN A 271 -39.34 26.80 5.12
C GLN A 271 -39.21 25.89 3.88
N PRO A 272 -40.21 25.87 2.99
CA PRO A 272 -40.11 25.18 1.70
C PRO A 272 -38.88 25.64 0.91
N ARG A 273 -38.11 24.70 0.36
CA ARG A 273 -36.91 24.95 -0.46
C ARG A 273 -35.81 25.74 0.27
N GLU A 274 -35.79 25.67 1.60
CA GLU A 274 -34.76 26.28 2.45
C GLU A 274 -33.63 25.27 2.76
N VAL A 275 -32.42 25.80 2.91
CA VAL A 275 -31.27 25.09 3.47
C VAL A 275 -30.82 25.85 4.71
N ARG A 276 -30.58 25.16 5.81
CA ARG A 276 -30.10 25.77 7.05
C ARG A 276 -28.91 25.02 7.62
N SER A 277 -27.91 25.77 8.09
CA SER A 277 -26.75 25.23 8.81
C SER A 277 -26.91 25.46 10.30
N LEU A 278 -26.64 24.43 11.10
CA LEU A 278 -26.50 24.51 12.55
C LEU A 278 -25.04 24.29 12.93
N GLU A 279 -24.62 24.99 13.97
CA GLU A 279 -23.28 24.90 14.51
C GLU A 279 -23.24 23.93 15.69
N TYR A 280 -22.41 22.89 15.57
CA TYR A 280 -22.23 21.90 16.63
C TYR A 280 -20.78 21.95 17.17
N PRO A 281 -20.52 22.74 18.22
CA PRO A 281 -19.21 22.83 18.81
C PRO A 281 -18.89 21.58 19.63
N LEU A 282 -17.76 20.95 19.33
CA LEU A 282 -17.24 19.77 20.03
C LEU A 282 -15.75 19.92 20.32
N LYS A 283 -15.30 19.22 21.37
CA LYS A 283 -13.90 19.03 21.70
C LYS A 283 -13.50 17.57 21.46
N ALA A 284 -12.50 17.32 20.64
CA ALA A 284 -11.94 15.98 20.46
C ALA A 284 -11.10 15.57 21.68
N VAL A 285 -11.31 14.38 22.24
CA VAL A 285 -10.65 13.93 23.48
C VAL A 285 -9.94 12.57 23.36
N ARG A 286 -10.29 11.73 22.39
CA ARG A 286 -9.58 10.46 22.15
C ARG A 286 -8.95 10.42 20.77
N VAL A 287 -7.74 9.87 20.71
CA VAL A 287 -6.97 9.64 19.48
C VAL A 287 -7.47 8.38 18.81
N GLY A 288 -7.53 8.40 17.47
CA GLY A 288 -7.94 7.25 16.67
C GLY A 288 -8.91 7.60 15.55
N ARG A 289 -9.44 6.57 14.88
CA ARG A 289 -10.51 6.73 13.88
C ARG A 289 -11.86 6.59 14.56
N HIS A 290 -12.72 7.57 14.31
CA HIS A 290 -14.01 7.70 14.96
C HIS A 290 -15.09 8.01 13.95
N MET A 291 -16.35 7.83 14.37
CA MET A 291 -17.52 8.09 13.54
C MET A 291 -18.39 9.15 14.21
N LEU A 292 -18.93 10.05 13.40
CA LEU A 292 -19.98 10.98 13.84
C LEU A 292 -21.25 10.71 13.05
N GLU A 293 -22.32 10.37 13.76
CA GLU A 293 -23.63 10.09 13.18
C GLU A 293 -24.64 11.17 13.55
N VAL A 294 -25.39 11.62 12.55
CA VAL A 294 -26.50 12.56 12.71
C VAL A 294 -27.74 11.99 12.02
N THR A 295 -28.85 11.98 12.75
CA THR A 295 -30.17 11.59 12.26
C THR A 295 -31.09 12.80 12.25
N ALA A 296 -31.77 13.05 11.14
CA ALA A 296 -32.77 14.10 10.97
C ALA A 296 -34.16 13.47 10.77
N ARG A 297 -35.16 13.91 11.53
CA ARG A 297 -36.57 13.46 11.38
C ARG A 297 -37.50 14.67 11.26
N ALA A 298 -38.39 14.64 10.27
CA ALA A 298 -39.37 15.69 10.02
C ALA A 298 -40.66 15.09 9.45
N GLY A 299 -41.66 14.87 10.32
CA GLY A 299 -42.91 14.19 9.94
C GLY A 299 -42.65 12.81 9.34
N GLU A 300 -42.97 12.64 8.05
CA GLU A 300 -42.73 11.40 7.28
C GLU A 300 -41.34 11.36 6.61
N ALA A 301 -40.62 12.49 6.54
CA ALA A 301 -39.28 12.58 5.99
C ALA A 301 -38.23 12.29 7.06
N ALA A 302 -37.21 11.53 6.72
CA ALA A 302 -36.09 11.28 7.59
C ALA A 302 -34.84 10.94 6.78
N ASP A 303 -33.68 11.31 7.31
CA ASP A 303 -32.37 10.96 6.77
C ASP A 303 -31.39 10.75 7.92
N ALA A 304 -30.38 9.93 7.71
CA ALA A 304 -29.29 9.79 8.66
C ALA A 304 -27.99 9.59 7.90
N LEU A 305 -26.89 10.14 8.42
CA LEU A 305 -25.56 9.95 7.87
C LEU A 305 -24.56 9.65 8.97
N ARG A 306 -23.51 8.90 8.63
CA ARG A 306 -22.36 8.64 9.48
C ARG A 306 -21.08 8.88 8.68
N LYS A 307 -20.23 9.81 9.15
CA LYS A 307 -18.93 10.11 8.54
C LYS A 307 -17.78 9.77 9.48
N GLU A 308 -16.66 9.32 8.91
CA GLU A 308 -15.42 9.04 9.64
C GLU A 308 -14.63 10.34 9.88
N VAL A 309 -13.94 10.41 11.01
CA VAL A 309 -12.91 11.41 11.33
C VAL A 309 -11.73 10.76 12.00
N THR A 310 -10.53 11.20 11.66
CA THR A 310 -9.32 10.81 12.37
C THR A 310 -8.98 11.86 13.42
N VAL A 311 -8.72 11.45 14.66
CA VAL A 311 -8.18 12.32 15.70
C VAL A 311 -6.72 11.95 15.92
N ASP A 312 -5.82 12.83 15.54
CA ASP A 312 -4.38 12.72 15.72
C ASP A 312 -3.98 13.08 17.16
N SER A 313 -2.81 12.58 17.59
CA SER A 313 -2.25 12.91 18.89
C SER A 313 -1.66 14.33 18.92
N ASP A 314 -1.85 15.05 20.03
CA ASP A 314 -1.25 16.37 20.32
C ASP A 314 0.19 16.29 20.88
N GLY A 315 0.86 15.16 20.69
CA GLY A 315 2.21 14.90 21.18
C GLY A 315 3.31 15.03 20.11
N ILE A 316 4.55 14.81 20.54
CA ILE A 316 5.69 14.69 19.62
C ILE A 316 5.80 13.23 19.16
N LYS A 317 5.85 13.00 17.85
CA LYS A 317 6.08 11.66 17.31
C LYS A 317 7.45 11.15 17.74
N VAL A 318 7.48 10.07 18.51
CA VAL A 318 8.71 9.33 18.84
C VAL A 318 8.70 8.06 18.01
N GLU A 319 9.69 7.92 17.13
CA GLU A 319 9.88 6.72 16.32
C GLU A 319 11.05 5.91 16.88
N GLN A 320 10.80 4.63 17.12
CA GLN A 320 11.83 3.66 17.52
C GLN A 320 11.89 2.58 16.46
N VAL A 321 13.10 2.28 16.01
CA VAL A 321 13.36 1.26 15.00
C VAL A 321 14.30 0.24 15.61
N ALA A 322 13.88 -1.02 15.58
CA ALA A 322 14.72 -2.16 15.87
C ALA A 322 14.80 -3.03 14.61
N SER A 323 16.01 -3.43 14.22
CA SER A 323 16.27 -4.26 13.05
C SER A 323 17.26 -5.37 13.39
N GLY A 324 17.23 -6.45 12.62
CA GLY A 324 18.11 -7.61 12.81
C GLY A 324 17.90 -8.66 11.73
N SER A 325 18.76 -9.68 11.71
CA SER A 325 18.56 -10.90 10.92
C SER A 325 17.91 -11.99 11.77
N LEU A 326 17.02 -12.77 11.16
CA LEU A 326 16.32 -13.88 11.80
C LEU A 326 16.94 -15.19 11.31
N ASP A 327 17.98 -15.67 12.01
CA ASP A 327 18.56 -17.01 11.78
C ASP A 327 17.97 -18.03 12.78
N ASP A 328 17.61 -17.58 13.99
CA ASP A 328 16.94 -18.33 15.06
C ASP A 328 15.73 -17.51 15.57
N PRO A 329 14.79 -18.09 16.34
CA PRO A 329 13.71 -17.34 16.98
C PRO A 329 14.26 -16.16 17.79
N ALA A 330 13.85 -14.95 17.40
CA ALA A 330 14.29 -13.70 18.03
C ALA A 330 13.17 -13.07 18.85
N THR A 331 13.56 -12.36 19.91
CA THR A 331 12.67 -11.48 20.67
C THR A 331 13.11 -10.04 20.48
N LEU A 332 12.19 -9.17 20.06
CA LEU A 332 12.41 -7.75 19.92
C LEU A 332 11.68 -7.04 21.05
N GLU A 333 12.44 -6.32 21.88
CA GLU A 333 11.88 -5.46 22.92
C GLU A 333 11.74 -4.04 22.38
N VAL A 334 10.52 -3.52 22.36
CA VAL A 334 10.24 -2.13 21.99
C VAL A 334 9.80 -1.38 23.24
N LEU A 335 10.48 -0.29 23.55
CA LEU A 335 10.19 0.49 24.75
C LEU A 335 9.08 1.50 24.44
N VAL A 336 7.89 1.29 24.99
CA VAL A 336 6.82 2.29 24.92
C VAL A 336 7.06 3.33 26.02
N PRO A 337 7.25 4.62 25.69
CA PRO A 337 7.39 5.67 26.69
C PRO A 337 6.22 5.68 27.68
N ALA A 338 6.49 5.93 28.96
CA ALA A 338 5.44 5.90 29.99
C ALA A 338 4.43 7.06 29.85
N ASP A 339 4.83 8.12 29.16
CA ASP A 339 4.04 9.29 28.79
C ASP A 339 3.42 9.17 27.37
N ALA A 340 3.43 7.97 26.77
CA ALA A 340 2.78 7.72 25.50
C ALA A 340 1.28 8.05 25.58
N ILE A 341 0.79 8.74 24.55
CA ILE A 341 -0.61 9.11 24.44
C ILE A 341 -1.44 7.84 24.13
N GLU A 342 -2.49 7.62 24.91
CA GLU A 342 -3.41 6.50 24.66
C GLU A 342 -3.98 6.58 23.24
N GLY A 343 -3.97 5.45 22.52
CA GLY A 343 -4.39 5.36 21.12
C GLY A 343 -3.36 5.84 20.09
N SER A 344 -2.25 6.48 20.50
CA SER A 344 -1.20 6.93 19.56
C SER A 344 -0.09 5.89 19.32
N VAL A 345 -0.04 4.84 20.14
CA VAL A 345 0.99 3.79 20.02
C VAL A 345 0.66 2.90 18.83
N SER A 346 1.56 2.86 17.86
CA SER A 346 1.49 1.96 16.72
C SER A 346 2.84 1.27 16.52
N ALA A 347 2.79 0.00 16.11
CA ALA A 347 3.98 -0.78 15.80
C ALA A 347 3.77 -1.50 14.46
N VAL A 348 4.80 -1.49 13.63
CA VAL A 348 4.82 -2.20 12.34
C VAL A 348 5.99 -3.16 12.36
N LEU A 349 5.72 -4.46 12.23
CA LEU A 349 6.74 -5.48 12.05
C LEU A 349 6.87 -5.80 10.57
N LYS A 350 8.04 -5.52 9.99
CA LYS A 350 8.37 -5.91 8.61
C LYS A 350 9.31 -7.11 8.66
N LEU A 351 8.92 -8.19 7.99
CA LEU A 351 9.73 -9.41 7.87
C LEU A 351 10.14 -9.61 6.42
N TYR A 352 11.44 -9.60 6.19
CA TYR A 352 12.01 -9.82 4.87
C TYR A 352 12.53 -11.25 4.77
N PRO A 353 12.06 -12.06 3.80
CA PRO A 353 12.57 -13.42 3.62
C PRO A 353 14.03 -13.44 3.10
N SER A 354 14.54 -12.30 2.64
CA SER A 354 15.94 -12.13 2.24
C SER A 354 16.35 -10.66 2.33
N ARG A 355 17.67 -10.39 2.46
CA ARG A 355 18.24 -9.03 2.33
C ARG A 355 17.90 -8.37 0.99
N PHE A 356 17.66 -9.19 -0.04
CA PHE A 356 17.24 -8.70 -1.34
C PHE A 356 15.81 -8.12 -1.29
N SER A 357 14.88 -8.77 -0.59
CA SER A 357 13.50 -8.29 -0.42
C SER A 357 13.44 -6.98 0.38
N GLU A 358 14.30 -6.85 1.40
CA GLU A 358 14.46 -5.59 2.15
C GLU A 358 14.97 -4.47 1.24
N LEU A 359 16.02 -4.75 0.47
CA LEU A 359 16.55 -3.80 -0.50
C LEU A 359 15.49 -3.43 -1.54
N LEU A 360 14.67 -4.38 -2.00
CA LEU A 360 13.62 -4.11 -2.99
C LEU A 360 12.52 -3.19 -2.46
N GLU A 361 12.00 -3.43 -1.26
CA GLU A 361 11.03 -2.50 -0.64
C GLU A 361 11.68 -1.13 -0.39
N GLY A 362 12.95 -1.13 0.05
CA GLY A 362 13.75 0.08 0.13
C GLY A 362 13.84 0.80 -1.21
N MET A 363 14.03 0.07 -2.31
CA MET A 363 14.08 0.60 -3.67
C MET A 363 12.73 1.16 -4.13
N GLU A 364 11.60 0.49 -3.83
CA GLU A 364 10.26 1.04 -4.06
C GLU A 364 10.03 2.36 -3.32
N GLY A 365 10.49 2.47 -2.06
CA GLY A 365 10.44 3.72 -1.29
C GLY A 365 11.43 4.80 -1.76
N ILE A 366 12.51 4.38 -2.43
CA ILE A 366 13.51 5.24 -3.08
C ILE A 366 12.96 5.78 -4.41
N PHE A 367 12.17 5.00 -5.15
CA PHE A 367 11.59 5.42 -6.43
C PHE A 367 10.61 6.57 -6.24
N ARG A 368 11.11 7.79 -6.42
CA ARG A 368 10.35 9.02 -6.24
C ARG A 368 10.36 9.87 -7.49
N ARG A 369 9.22 10.51 -7.74
CA ARG A 369 9.09 11.48 -8.82
C ARG A 369 9.92 12.73 -8.47
N PRO A 370 10.82 13.17 -9.37
CA PRO A 370 11.69 14.31 -9.09
C PRO A 370 10.94 15.65 -9.06
N SER A 371 11.38 16.54 -8.17
CA SER A 371 10.82 17.90 -7.99
C SER A 371 11.85 18.87 -7.40
N GLY A 372 11.54 20.17 -7.36
CA GLY A 372 12.40 21.17 -6.73
C GLY A 372 13.57 21.69 -7.59
N CYS A 373 14.65 22.11 -6.92
CA CYS A 373 15.91 22.63 -7.48
C CYS A 373 16.82 21.50 -7.99
N PHE A 374 18.03 21.79 -8.46
CA PHE A 374 18.97 20.76 -8.95
C PHE A 374 19.20 19.64 -7.94
N GLU A 375 19.59 19.94 -6.70
CA GLU A 375 19.97 18.95 -5.68
C GLU A 375 18.76 18.13 -5.25
N GLN A 376 17.59 18.75 -5.17
CA GLN A 376 16.35 18.05 -4.82
C GLN A 376 15.93 17.09 -5.95
N THR A 377 16.08 17.54 -7.20
CA THR A 377 15.84 16.72 -8.39
C THR A 377 16.84 15.58 -8.46
N SER A 378 18.12 15.83 -8.20
CA SER A 378 19.19 14.82 -8.18
C SER A 378 19.05 13.85 -7.01
N SER A 379 18.72 14.33 -5.80
CA SER A 379 18.51 13.49 -4.60
C SER A 379 17.33 12.53 -4.72
N THR A 380 16.48 12.72 -5.73
CA THR A 380 15.41 11.79 -6.10
C THR A 380 15.75 10.99 -7.36
N THR A 381 16.40 11.60 -8.34
CA THR A 381 16.74 10.95 -9.63
C THR A 381 17.92 9.99 -9.52
N TYR A 382 19.00 10.37 -8.83
CA TYR A 382 20.20 9.56 -8.74
C TYR A 382 19.95 8.22 -8.01
N PRO A 383 19.20 8.17 -6.90
CA PRO A 383 18.80 6.88 -6.31
C PRO A 383 17.98 6.01 -7.28
N ASN A 384 17.10 6.59 -8.11
CA ASN A 384 16.35 5.84 -9.13
C ASN A 384 17.30 5.21 -10.17
N VAL A 385 18.34 5.94 -10.58
CA VAL A 385 19.39 5.45 -11.50
C VAL A 385 20.13 4.27 -10.90
N LEU A 386 20.61 4.41 -9.65
CA LEU A 386 21.38 3.36 -8.97
C LEU A 386 20.52 2.11 -8.74
N ALA A 387 19.25 2.31 -8.36
CA ALA A 387 18.30 1.22 -8.16
C ALA A 387 18.06 0.45 -9.47
N LEU A 388 17.83 1.15 -10.59
CA LEU A 388 17.63 0.52 -11.89
C LEU A 388 18.90 -0.18 -12.40
N ASP A 389 20.09 0.39 -12.18
CA ASP A 389 21.37 -0.24 -12.57
C ASP A 389 21.56 -1.55 -11.79
N TYR A 390 21.23 -1.54 -10.49
CA TYR A 390 21.28 -2.72 -9.66
C TYR A 390 20.31 -3.82 -10.13
N LEU A 391 19.04 -3.49 -10.45
CA LEU A 391 18.08 -4.47 -10.99
C LEU A 391 18.59 -5.11 -12.30
N LYS A 392 19.14 -4.29 -13.20
CA LYS A 392 19.70 -4.76 -14.48
C LYS A 392 20.89 -5.70 -14.29
N ARG A 393 21.83 -5.33 -13.41
CA ARG A 393 23.04 -6.13 -13.14
C ARG A 393 22.71 -7.46 -12.44
N THR A 394 21.69 -7.48 -11.60
CA THR A 394 21.24 -8.68 -10.89
C THR A 394 20.29 -9.56 -11.72
N GLY A 395 19.91 -9.11 -12.93
CA GLY A 395 19.06 -9.87 -13.85
C GLY A 395 17.61 -10.01 -13.39
N GLN A 396 17.15 -9.12 -12.52
CA GLN A 396 15.80 -9.19 -11.97
C GLN A 396 14.76 -8.61 -12.90
N GLN A 397 13.63 -9.29 -13.01
CA GLN A 397 12.54 -8.93 -13.91
C GLN A 397 11.36 -8.41 -13.09
N LEU A 398 11.34 -7.10 -12.88
CA LEU A 398 10.23 -6.38 -12.24
C LEU A 398 9.71 -5.32 -13.22
N PRO A 399 8.90 -5.71 -14.22
CA PRO A 399 8.58 -4.85 -15.36
C PRO A 399 7.88 -3.54 -14.98
N GLU A 400 6.99 -3.57 -13.99
CA GLU A 400 6.27 -2.38 -13.52
C GLU A 400 7.21 -1.39 -12.83
N ILE A 401 8.07 -1.89 -11.93
CA ILE A 401 9.07 -1.10 -11.22
C ILE A 401 10.09 -0.52 -12.20
N GLU A 402 10.54 -1.31 -13.18
CA GLU A 402 11.44 -0.84 -14.23
C GLU A 402 10.79 0.26 -15.09
N ALA A 403 9.53 0.12 -15.48
CA ALA A 403 8.81 1.12 -16.25
C ALA A 403 8.69 2.44 -15.46
N ASN A 404 8.30 2.38 -14.19
CA ASN A 404 8.22 3.54 -13.30
C ASN A 404 9.59 4.20 -13.10
N ALA A 405 10.63 3.40 -12.83
CA ALA A 405 11.99 3.89 -12.67
C ALA A 405 12.48 4.64 -13.92
N ARG A 406 12.26 4.07 -15.12
CA ARG A 406 12.62 4.70 -16.39
C ARG A 406 11.86 6.00 -16.61
N GLN A 407 10.57 6.04 -16.29
CA GLN A 407 9.77 7.26 -16.37
C GLN A 407 10.30 8.34 -15.43
N TYR A 408 10.64 8.00 -14.19
CA TYR A 408 11.17 8.96 -13.22
C TYR A 408 12.57 9.44 -13.60
N ILE A 409 13.44 8.56 -14.09
CA ILE A 409 14.75 8.93 -14.62
C ILE A 409 14.60 9.86 -15.83
N HIS A 410 13.67 9.58 -16.75
CA HIS A 410 13.38 10.46 -17.89
C HIS A 410 12.96 11.88 -17.45
N LEU A 411 12.01 11.98 -16.51
CA LEU A 411 11.58 13.26 -15.96
C LEU A 411 12.72 13.98 -15.20
N GLY A 412 13.53 13.22 -14.47
CA GLY A 412 14.69 13.71 -13.74
C GLY A 412 15.72 14.30 -14.69
N TRP A 413 16.08 13.55 -15.74
CA TRP A 413 17.00 13.99 -16.79
C TRP A 413 16.55 15.29 -17.46
N GLN A 414 15.29 15.34 -17.93
CA GLN A 414 14.73 16.53 -18.56
C GLN A 414 14.77 17.76 -17.65
N LYS A 415 14.62 17.56 -16.34
CA LYS A 415 14.68 18.63 -15.38
C LYS A 415 16.12 19.01 -15.03
N LEU A 416 17.01 18.06 -14.80
CA LEU A 416 18.42 18.31 -14.47
C LEU A 416 19.13 19.09 -15.57
N ILE A 417 18.86 18.77 -16.84
CA ILE A 417 19.47 19.50 -17.97
C ILE A 417 18.98 20.96 -18.07
N SER A 418 17.78 21.25 -17.56
CA SER A 418 17.23 22.63 -17.57
C SER A 418 17.98 23.59 -16.65
N PHE A 419 18.79 23.07 -15.73
CA PHE A 419 19.62 23.85 -14.82
C PHE A 419 21.03 24.15 -15.35
N GLU A 420 21.32 23.77 -16.60
CA GLU A 420 22.57 24.16 -17.25
C GLU A 420 22.57 25.66 -17.52
N VAL A 421 23.69 26.30 -17.20
CA VAL A 421 23.86 27.75 -17.33
C VAL A 421 24.48 28.10 -18.69
N ALA A 422 24.15 29.28 -19.22
CA ALA A 422 24.84 29.84 -20.39
C ALA A 422 26.36 29.94 -20.16
N GLY A 423 27.14 29.26 -21.01
CA GLY A 423 28.59 29.12 -20.85
C GLY A 423 29.03 27.79 -20.22
N GLY A 424 28.09 26.89 -19.92
CA GLY A 424 28.33 25.55 -19.39
C GLY A 424 28.31 25.48 -17.86
N GLY A 425 28.25 24.26 -17.34
CA GLY A 425 28.09 23.99 -15.91
C GLY A 425 26.64 24.15 -15.44
N PHE A 426 26.40 23.80 -14.17
CA PHE A 426 25.06 23.76 -13.56
C PHE A 426 24.97 24.67 -12.33
N ASP A 427 23.77 25.18 -12.10
CA ASP A 427 23.37 25.96 -10.91
C ASP A 427 22.08 25.37 -10.31
N TRP A 428 21.83 25.58 -9.02
CA TRP A 428 20.62 25.15 -8.31
C TRP A 428 19.32 25.47 -9.07
N PHE A 429 19.30 26.61 -9.76
CA PHE A 429 18.13 27.17 -10.43
C PHE A 429 18.35 27.45 -11.91
N GLY A 430 19.52 27.09 -12.46
CA GLY A 430 19.90 27.42 -13.84
C GLY A 430 20.31 28.87 -14.07
N ASN A 431 20.66 29.61 -13.01
CA ASN A 431 21.11 30.99 -13.11
C ASN A 431 22.64 31.09 -13.05
N PRO A 432 23.28 31.93 -13.88
CA PRO A 432 24.71 32.17 -13.75
C PRO A 432 25.06 32.89 -12.43
N PRO A 433 26.23 32.59 -11.83
CA PRO A 433 27.28 31.67 -12.29
C PRO A 433 27.03 30.20 -11.91
N ALA A 434 27.49 29.26 -12.75
CA ALA A 434 27.48 27.83 -12.42
C ALA A 434 28.46 27.50 -11.28
N ASN A 435 28.11 26.49 -10.47
CA ASN A 435 28.88 26.01 -9.33
C ASN A 435 29.70 24.76 -9.70
N VAL A 436 30.98 24.72 -9.31
CA VAL A 436 31.93 23.67 -9.68
C VAL A 436 31.57 22.33 -9.02
N THR A 437 31.30 22.34 -7.72
CA THR A 437 30.95 21.13 -6.96
C THR A 437 29.65 20.52 -7.45
N LEU A 438 28.63 21.35 -7.66
CA LEU A 438 27.33 20.93 -8.18
C LEU A 438 27.46 20.36 -9.60
N THR A 439 28.24 21.02 -10.46
CA THR A 439 28.51 20.54 -11.81
C THR A 439 29.24 19.19 -11.80
N ALA A 440 30.19 19.00 -10.88
CA ALA A 440 30.88 17.72 -10.71
C ALA A 440 29.93 16.61 -10.22
N TYR A 441 29.02 16.93 -9.31
CA TYR A 441 27.98 16.00 -8.87
C TYR A 441 27.04 15.60 -10.01
N GLY A 442 26.59 16.57 -10.80
CA GLY A 442 25.80 16.32 -12.01
C GLY A 442 26.54 15.42 -13.00
N LEU A 443 27.83 15.67 -13.25
CA LEU A 443 28.64 14.81 -14.14
C LEU A 443 28.67 13.36 -13.65
N MET A 444 28.86 13.12 -12.35
CA MET A 444 28.83 11.77 -11.78
C MET A 444 27.47 11.09 -11.97
N GLU A 445 26.38 11.80 -11.63
CA GLU A 445 25.02 11.31 -11.81
C GLU A 445 24.75 10.95 -13.27
N PHE A 446 25.12 11.83 -14.21
CA PHE A 446 24.88 11.61 -15.64
C PHE A 446 25.70 10.45 -16.20
N GLN A 447 26.93 10.25 -15.72
CA GLN A 447 27.77 9.10 -16.11
C GLN A 447 27.16 7.77 -15.63
N ASP A 448 26.66 7.71 -14.40
CA ASP A 448 25.96 6.52 -13.90
C ASP A 448 24.61 6.33 -14.60
N MET A 449 23.88 7.42 -14.87
CA MET A 449 22.61 7.43 -15.59
C MET A 449 22.74 6.87 -17.00
N ALA A 450 23.84 7.17 -17.70
CA ALA A 450 24.14 6.66 -19.04
C ALA A 450 24.22 5.11 -19.11
N ARG A 451 24.37 4.41 -17.98
CA ARG A 451 24.34 2.94 -17.94
C ARG A 451 22.93 2.37 -18.07
N VAL A 452 21.91 3.15 -17.72
CA VAL A 452 20.53 2.67 -17.62
C VAL A 452 19.53 3.44 -18.48
N TYR A 453 19.89 4.65 -18.89
CA TYR A 453 19.09 5.59 -19.65
C TYR A 453 19.93 6.24 -20.76
N ASP A 454 19.30 6.69 -21.83
CA ASP A 454 19.96 7.28 -22.98
C ASP A 454 20.31 8.76 -22.70
N VAL A 455 21.50 8.97 -22.14
CA VAL A 455 22.07 10.29 -21.84
C VAL A 455 22.89 10.75 -23.03
N ASP A 456 22.66 11.99 -23.49
CA ASP A 456 23.41 12.59 -24.59
C ASP A 456 24.92 12.68 -24.24
N PRO A 457 25.80 11.98 -24.99
CA PRO A 457 27.24 12.01 -24.76
C PRO A 457 27.87 13.41 -24.89
N GLU A 458 27.26 14.31 -25.66
CA GLU A 458 27.76 15.68 -25.81
C GLU A 458 27.63 16.47 -24.50
N VAL A 459 26.57 16.21 -23.72
CA VAL A 459 26.39 16.81 -22.39
C VAL A 459 27.51 16.36 -21.46
N LEU A 460 27.78 15.05 -21.39
CA LEU A 460 28.87 14.52 -20.56
C LEU A 460 30.22 15.14 -20.94
N ALA A 461 30.51 15.22 -22.24
CA ALA A 461 31.77 15.76 -22.75
C ALA A 461 31.92 17.26 -22.42
N ARG A 462 30.90 18.08 -22.70
CA ARG A 462 30.97 19.53 -22.45
C ARG A 462 30.97 19.88 -20.96
N THR A 463 30.24 19.14 -20.13
CA THR A 463 30.26 19.30 -18.67
C THR A 463 31.63 18.97 -18.10
N ARG A 464 32.25 17.89 -18.58
CA ARG A 464 33.62 17.50 -18.19
C ARG A 464 34.65 18.55 -18.62
N GLU A 465 34.62 19.02 -19.87
CA GLU A 465 35.56 20.04 -20.33
C GLU A 465 35.35 21.39 -19.63
N TRP A 466 34.11 21.74 -19.29
CA TRP A 466 33.84 22.92 -18.47
C TRP A 466 34.52 22.81 -17.10
N LEU A 467 34.41 21.68 -16.39
CA LEU A 467 35.10 21.46 -15.12
C LEU A 467 36.62 21.57 -15.27
N LEU A 468 37.18 20.97 -16.32
CA LEU A 468 38.61 21.05 -16.61
C LEU A 468 39.07 22.48 -16.88
N SER A 469 38.23 23.32 -17.48
CA SER A 469 38.53 24.75 -17.69
C SER A 469 38.61 25.56 -16.39
N ARG A 470 37.99 25.07 -15.30
CA ARG A 470 38.05 25.69 -13.96
C ARG A 470 39.27 25.25 -13.15
N ARG A 471 40.02 24.26 -13.63
CA ARG A 471 41.21 23.76 -12.94
C ARG A 471 42.37 24.75 -13.02
N ARG A 472 43.12 24.91 -11.94
CA ARG A 472 44.35 25.70 -11.89
C ARG A 472 45.53 24.96 -12.53
N PRO A 473 46.61 25.68 -12.93
CA PRO A 473 47.79 25.06 -13.56
C PRO A 473 48.51 24.02 -12.68
N ASP A 474 48.43 24.16 -11.36
CA ASP A 474 48.98 23.25 -10.35
C ASP A 474 48.06 22.04 -10.07
N GLY A 475 46.93 21.91 -10.79
CA GLY A 475 46.09 20.71 -10.76
C GLY A 475 44.90 20.76 -9.81
N HIS A 476 44.72 21.82 -9.02
CA HIS A 476 43.63 21.91 -8.05
C HIS A 476 42.39 22.67 -8.56
N TRP A 477 41.25 22.42 -7.93
CA TRP A 477 40.03 23.21 -8.05
C TRP A 477 39.82 24.02 -6.77
N PRO A 478 39.78 25.36 -6.84
CA PRO A 478 39.43 26.18 -5.69
C PRO A 478 38.03 25.82 -5.19
N ALA A 479 37.84 25.79 -3.87
CA ALA A 479 36.52 25.62 -3.29
C ALA A 479 35.64 26.85 -3.58
N ASP A 480 34.40 26.60 -4.02
CA ASP A 480 33.39 27.64 -4.15
C ASP A 480 32.98 28.12 -2.76
N ARG A 481 33.36 29.37 -2.41
CA ARG A 481 33.08 29.96 -1.08
C ARG A 481 31.74 30.72 -1.03
N GLY A 482 31.00 30.73 -2.14
CA GLY A 482 29.68 31.34 -2.26
C GLY A 482 28.58 30.27 -2.29
N MET A 483 27.56 30.46 -1.43
CA MET A 483 26.43 29.56 -1.16
C MET A 483 26.75 28.33 -0.28
N LEU A 484 26.80 28.61 1.02
CA LEU A 484 26.91 27.68 2.15
C LEU A 484 25.64 26.83 2.35
N ASN A 485 25.32 25.98 1.39
CA ASN A 485 24.47 24.79 1.60
C ASN A 485 25.02 23.55 0.89
N ASP A 486 26.24 23.62 0.37
CA ASP A 486 26.96 22.45 -0.14
C ASP A 486 27.20 21.46 1.00
N GLY A 487 27.08 20.15 0.72
CA GLY A 487 27.43 19.05 1.64
C GLY A 487 28.86 19.09 2.20
N LEU A 488 29.66 20.06 1.76
CA LEU A 488 30.93 20.50 2.34
C LEU A 488 30.77 21.24 3.68
N ALA A 489 29.56 21.57 4.13
CA ALA A 489 29.31 22.17 5.45
C ALA A 489 29.93 21.34 6.59
N GLY A 490 29.93 20.00 6.46
CA GLY A 490 30.60 19.11 7.41
C GLY A 490 32.13 19.21 7.36
N ALA A 491 32.72 19.46 6.18
CA ALA A 491 34.16 19.66 6.02
C ALA A 491 34.61 21.03 6.58
N VAL A 492 33.77 22.06 6.39
CA VAL A 492 33.96 23.39 7.00
C VAL A 492 33.94 23.31 8.53
N GLN A 493 32.99 22.55 9.10
CA GLN A 493 32.88 22.37 10.56
C GLN A 493 34.07 21.62 11.17
N ARG A 494 34.73 20.74 10.40
CA ARG A 494 35.93 20.01 10.84
C ARG A 494 37.24 20.80 10.66
N GLY A 495 37.21 21.95 9.99
CA GLY A 495 38.40 22.72 9.67
C GLY A 495 39.24 22.13 8.53
N ASP A 496 38.63 21.28 7.69
CA ASP A 496 39.30 20.60 6.58
C ASP A 496 39.78 21.62 5.53
N ASN A 497 40.88 21.32 4.83
CA ASN A 497 41.31 22.12 3.68
C ASN A 497 40.28 21.98 2.54
N LEU A 498 39.41 22.98 2.40
CA LEU A 498 38.30 22.94 1.45
C LEU A 498 38.75 22.83 0.00
N ASP A 499 39.89 23.41 -0.36
CA ASP A 499 40.45 23.30 -1.72
C ASP A 499 40.90 21.86 -2.00
N LEU A 500 41.41 21.14 -0.99
CA LEU A 500 41.76 19.73 -1.10
C LEU A 500 40.51 18.85 -1.26
N VAL A 501 39.46 19.09 -0.47
CA VAL A 501 38.21 18.32 -0.54
C VAL A 501 37.50 18.56 -1.88
N SER A 502 37.39 19.82 -2.31
CA SER A 502 36.87 20.19 -3.63
C SER A 502 37.66 19.52 -4.75
N THR A 503 38.99 19.58 -4.69
CA THR A 503 39.86 18.96 -5.69
C THR A 503 39.67 17.46 -5.75
N ALA A 504 39.64 16.77 -4.61
CA ALA A 504 39.44 15.31 -4.58
C ALA A 504 38.09 14.92 -5.18
N TYR A 505 37.04 15.67 -4.85
CA TYR A 505 35.68 15.43 -5.33
C TYR A 505 35.55 15.65 -6.84
N VAL A 506 36.03 16.80 -7.34
CA VAL A 506 35.99 17.11 -8.78
C VAL A 506 36.90 16.17 -9.58
N ALA A 507 38.06 15.80 -9.02
CA ALA A 507 38.95 14.82 -9.64
C ALA A 507 38.27 13.45 -9.78
N TRP A 508 37.50 13.02 -8.78
CA TRP A 508 36.71 11.78 -8.89
C TRP A 508 35.68 11.86 -10.01
N ALA A 509 34.96 12.97 -10.15
CA ALA A 509 33.97 13.14 -11.23
C ALA A 509 34.60 13.16 -12.64
N VAL A 510 35.77 13.80 -12.78
CA VAL A 510 36.41 14.05 -14.09
C VAL A 510 37.36 12.91 -14.53
N PHE A 511 37.98 12.23 -13.56
CA PHE A 511 39.01 11.20 -13.78
C PHE A 511 38.70 9.86 -13.09
N GLY A 512 37.49 9.67 -12.55
CA GLY A 512 37.09 8.42 -11.89
C GLY A 512 37.05 7.22 -12.85
N ASP A 513 36.72 7.46 -14.13
CA ASP A 513 36.80 6.43 -15.17
C ASP A 513 38.26 6.14 -15.55
N GLN A 514 38.66 4.87 -15.44
CA GLN A 514 40.03 4.44 -15.65
C GLN A 514 40.54 4.70 -17.08
N LYS A 515 39.67 4.64 -18.09
CA LYS A 515 40.05 4.95 -19.48
C LYS A 515 40.23 6.45 -19.65
N GLN A 516 39.35 7.26 -19.08
CA GLN A 516 39.48 8.72 -19.13
C GLN A 516 40.74 9.19 -18.41
N ARG A 517 41.05 8.61 -17.24
CA ARG A 517 42.25 8.93 -16.47
C ARG A 517 43.54 8.61 -17.22
N ASN A 518 43.63 7.41 -17.80
CA ASN A 518 44.87 6.98 -18.47
C ASN A 518 45.16 7.74 -19.77
N ASN A 519 44.13 8.34 -20.38
CA ASN A 519 44.25 9.04 -21.66
C ASN A 519 44.39 10.57 -21.51
N ASP A 520 44.36 11.10 -20.29
CA ASP A 520 44.40 12.53 -20.03
C ASP A 520 45.60 12.89 -19.14
N PRO A 521 46.69 13.47 -19.70
CA PRO A 521 47.91 13.78 -18.93
C PRO A 521 47.66 14.81 -17.82
N ARG A 522 46.52 15.52 -17.90
CA ARG A 522 46.07 16.44 -16.87
C ARG A 522 45.75 15.75 -15.54
N ALA A 523 45.43 14.45 -15.55
CA ALA A 523 45.12 13.69 -14.35
C ALA A 523 46.34 13.53 -13.43
N GLU A 524 47.54 13.34 -13.98
CA GLU A 524 48.77 13.18 -13.21
C GLU A 524 49.05 14.42 -12.36
N VAL A 525 48.93 15.62 -12.94
CA VAL A 525 49.14 16.89 -12.23
C VAL A 525 48.18 17.07 -11.05
N THR A 526 46.91 16.68 -11.22
CA THR A 526 45.92 16.70 -10.13
C THR A 526 46.24 15.67 -9.05
N ILE A 527 46.66 14.46 -9.42
CA ILE A 527 47.05 13.42 -8.47
C ILE A 527 48.26 13.88 -7.66
N ASP A 528 49.27 14.45 -8.30
CA ASP A 528 50.45 15.00 -7.65
C ASP A 528 50.08 16.09 -6.62
N TYR A 529 49.14 16.98 -6.97
CA TYR A 529 48.61 17.97 -6.03
C TYR A 529 47.96 17.32 -4.80
N LEU A 530 47.10 16.33 -4.99
CA LEU A 530 46.41 15.62 -3.91
C LEU A 530 47.40 14.87 -3.00
N LEU A 531 48.45 14.27 -3.57
CA LEU A 531 49.50 13.57 -2.81
C LEU A 531 50.41 14.53 -2.03
N ALA A 532 50.63 15.74 -2.57
CA ALA A 532 51.46 16.75 -1.93
C ALA A 532 50.76 17.48 -0.75
N HIS A 533 49.43 17.41 -0.65
CA HIS A 533 48.63 18.09 0.37
C HIS A 533 47.81 17.07 1.20
N PRO A 534 48.37 16.53 2.30
CA PRO A 534 47.64 15.57 3.14
C PRO A 534 46.43 16.23 3.84
N ALA A 535 45.37 15.45 4.05
CA ALA A 535 44.27 15.84 4.92
C ALA A 535 44.80 16.01 6.36
N GLY A 536 44.53 17.18 6.96
CA GLY A 536 45.01 17.56 8.29
C GLY A 536 44.32 16.83 9.42
#